data_AF-A0A914TSS7-F1
#
_entry.id   AF-A0A914TSS7-F1
#
_cell.length_a   1.000
_cell.length_b   1.000
_cell.length_c   1.000
_cell.angle_alpha   90.00
_cell.angle_beta   90.00
_cell.angle_gamma   90.00
#
_symmetry.space_group_name_H-M   'P 1'
#
loop_
_entity.id
_entity.type
_entity.pdbx_description
1 polymer ?
#
loop_
_entity_poly.entity_id
_entity_poly.type
_entity_poly.pdbx_seq_one_letter_code
_entity_poly.pdbx_strand_id
1 'polypeptide(L)'
;MAKLIAFDSNHNLQFEGYCKLSINKLSSQLIIEPKNENFKTISASFQLKYAIQKNLLFVFADFDFLDFCLVFKNEKVCGKVFSVIREKQQQNGQ
;
A
#
# COMPACT_ATOMS: atom_id res chain seq x y z
N MET A 1 -2.04 9.40 7.91
CA MET A 1 -3.04 9.57 6.83
C MET A 1 -2.28 9.71 5.52
N ALA A 2 -2.71 8.99 4.49
CA ALA A 2 -2.09 8.99 3.16
C ALA A 2 -3.19 9.23 2.10
N LYS A 3 -2.77 9.57 0.88
CA LYS A 3 -3.63 9.59 -0.30
C LYS A 3 -3.31 8.35 -1.14
N LEU A 4 -4.33 7.59 -1.50
CA LEU A 4 -4.26 6.43 -2.38
C LEU A 4 -4.48 6.92 -3.82
N ILE A 5 -3.65 6.42 -4.73
CA ILE A 5 -3.78 6.54 -6.17
C ILE A 5 -3.70 5.11 -6.73
N ALA A 6 -4.78 4.60 -7.34
CA ALA A 6 -4.85 3.23 -7.83
C ALA A 6 -5.20 3.18 -9.33
N PHE A 7 -4.58 2.25 -10.06
CA PHE A 7 -4.69 2.12 -11.50
C PHE A 7 -5.14 0.72 -11.91
N ASP A 8 -5.92 0.58 -12.99
CA ASP A 8 -6.23 -0.73 -13.57
C ASP A 8 -5.06 -1.35 -14.33
N SER A 9 -5.25 -2.58 -14.81
CA SER A 9 -4.27 -3.31 -15.61
C SER A 9 -3.95 -2.64 -16.95
N ASN A 10 -4.77 -1.70 -17.40
CA ASN A 10 -4.53 -0.86 -18.58
C ASN A 10 -3.91 0.51 -18.22
N HIS A 11 -3.49 0.69 -16.95
CA HIS A 11 -2.96 1.94 -16.40
C HIS A 11 -3.94 3.12 -16.39
N ASN A 12 -5.26 2.88 -16.45
CA ASN A 12 -6.24 3.94 -16.25
C ASN A 12 -6.43 4.21 -14.76
N LEU A 13 -6.56 5.49 -14.39
CA LEU A 13 -6.84 5.90 -13.02
C LEU A 13 -8.22 5.38 -12.57
N GLN A 14 -8.23 4.53 -11.54
CA GLN A 14 -9.46 3.97 -10.96
C GLN A 14 -9.86 4.71 -9.68
N PHE A 15 -8.89 5.24 -8.93
CA PHE A 15 -9.15 5.94 -7.69
C PHE A 15 -8.07 6.93 -7.33
N GLU A 16 -8.49 8.08 -6.81
CA GLU A 16 -7.63 9.07 -6.18
C GLU A 16 -8.33 9.67 -4.96
N GLY A 17 -7.78 9.46 -3.75
CA GLY A 17 -8.44 9.95 -2.55
C GLY A 17 -7.72 9.62 -1.25
N TYR A 18 -8.13 10.25 -0.15
CA TYR A 18 -7.53 9.98 1.16
C TYR A 18 -7.95 8.61 1.70
N CYS A 19 -7.01 7.94 2.36
CA CYS A 19 -7.22 6.65 3.00
C CYS A 19 -6.68 6.63 4.44
N LYS A 20 -7.28 5.75 5.24
CA LYS A 20 -6.70 5.28 6.50
C LYS A 20 -5.86 4.05 6.21
N LEU A 21 -4.79 3.89 6.96
CA LEU A 21 -3.87 2.76 6.85
C LEU A 21 -3.83 2.06 8.20
N SER A 22 -3.89 0.73 8.19
CA SER A 22 -3.60 -0.09 9.35
C SER A 22 -2.74 -1.29 8.95
N ILE A 23 -1.95 -1.80 9.88
CA ILE A 23 -1.09 -2.96 9.64
C ILE A 23 -1.69 -4.13 10.41
N ASN A 24 -2.09 -5.18 9.70
CA ASN A 24 -2.45 -6.44 10.32
C ASN A 24 -1.19 -7.30 10.47
N LYS A 25 -0.69 -7.38 11.70
CA LYS A 25 0.54 -8.14 12.01
C LYS A 25 0.36 -9.66 11.92
N LEU A 26 -0.86 -10.16 12.14
CA LEU A 26 -1.15 -11.59 12.10
C LEU A 26 -1.20 -12.09 10.66
N SER A 27 -1.91 -11.38 9.79
CA SER A 27 -2.01 -11.74 8.37
C SER A 27 -0.88 -11.17 7.50
N SER A 28 0.06 -10.42 8.07
CA SER A 28 1.16 -9.75 7.35
C SER A 28 0.66 -8.94 6.15
N GLN A 29 -0.31 -8.07 6.40
CA GLN A 29 -0.97 -7.25 5.38
C GLN A 29 -1.01 -5.78 5.77
N LEU A 30 -0.85 -4.90 4.76
CA LEU A 30 -1.21 -3.49 4.84
C LEU A 30 -2.68 -3.35 4.44
N ILE A 31 -3.51 -2.92 5.37
CA ILE A 31 -4.92 -2.63 5.14
C ILE A 31 -5.08 -1.16 4.82
N ILE A 32 -5.67 -0.88 3.66
CA ILE A 32 -5.90 0.47 3.13
C ILE A 32 -7.41 0.66 3.02
N GLU A 33 -7.93 1.58 3.81
CA GLU A 33 -9.37 1.88 3.89
C GLU A 33 -9.59 3.28 3.28
N PRO A 34 -10.04 3.39 2.03
CA PRO A 34 -10.35 4.67 1.43
C PRO A 34 -11.51 5.34 2.16
N LYS A 35 -11.50 6.67 2.22
CA LYS A 35 -12.61 7.43 2.82
C LYS A 35 -13.88 7.47 1.95
N ASN A 36 -13.80 6.99 0.72
CA ASN A 36 -14.93 6.92 -0.20
C ASN A 36 -15.62 5.56 -0.02
N GLU A 37 -16.90 5.58 0.37
CA GLU A 37 -17.68 4.36 0.65
C GLU A 37 -17.87 3.45 -0.57
N ASN A 38 -17.69 3.99 -1.78
CA ASN A 38 -17.85 3.23 -3.02
C ASN A 38 -16.58 2.49 -3.47
N PHE A 39 -15.43 2.74 -2.84
CA PHE A 39 -14.18 2.05 -3.18
C PHE A 39 -13.80 1.03 -2.12
N LYS A 40 -13.50 -0.20 -2.56
CA LYS A 40 -13.25 -1.33 -1.65
C LYS A 40 -11.96 -1.15 -0.86
N THR A 41 -11.97 -1.62 0.38
CA THR A 41 -10.76 -1.79 1.19
C THR A 41 -9.76 -2.68 0.46
N ILE A 42 -8.51 -2.26 0.40
CA ILE A 42 -7.42 -3.04 -0.19
C ILE A 42 -6.62 -3.69 0.94
N SER A 43 -6.39 -5.00 0.81
CA SER A 43 -5.51 -5.77 1.70
C SER A 43 -4.26 -6.18 0.93
N ALA A 44 -3.17 -5.42 1.06
CA ALA A 44 -1.93 -5.68 0.35
C ALA A 44 -1.02 -6.59 1.18
N SER A 45 -0.73 -7.79 0.66
CA SER A 45 0.20 -8.73 1.30
C SER A 45 1.60 -8.16 1.37
N PHE A 46 2.31 -8.37 2.48
CA PHE A 46 3.73 -8.01 2.59
C PHE A 46 4.63 -8.84 1.66
N GLN A 47 4.14 -9.95 1.11
CA GLN A 47 4.89 -10.73 0.11
C GLN A 47 4.94 -10.05 -1.26
N LEU A 48 4.08 -9.05 -1.51
CA LEU A 48 4.13 -8.24 -2.73
C LEU A 48 5.44 -7.46 -2.84
N LYS A 49 5.72 -6.97 -4.04
CA LYS A 49 6.85 -6.07 -4.25
C LYS A 49 6.45 -4.65 -3.85
N TYR A 50 7.29 -4.01 -3.04
CA TYR A 50 7.13 -2.64 -2.59
C TYR A 50 8.36 -1.82 -2.98
N ALA A 51 8.15 -0.56 -3.36
CA ALA A 51 9.22 0.42 -3.54
C ALA A 51 8.86 1.75 -2.87
N ILE A 52 9.87 2.48 -2.41
CA ILE A 52 9.68 3.80 -1.79
C ILE A 52 10.49 4.85 -2.56
N GLN A 53 9.88 6.03 -2.75
CA GLN A 53 10.56 7.20 -3.29
C GLN A 53 10.06 8.44 -2.55
N LYS A 54 10.92 9.06 -1.73
CA LYS A 54 10.52 10.17 -0.85
C LYS A 54 9.30 9.79 0.01
N ASN A 55 8.20 10.53 -0.11
CA ASN A 55 6.94 10.30 0.59
C ASN A 55 5.96 9.37 -0.16
N LEU A 56 6.41 8.70 -1.23
CA LEU A 56 5.62 7.77 -2.03
C LEU A 56 5.98 6.33 -1.70
N LEU A 57 4.97 5.50 -1.45
CA LEU A 57 5.09 4.06 -1.34
C LEU A 57 4.34 3.41 -2.50
N PHE A 58 5.07 2.75 -3.38
CA PHE A 58 4.53 1.97 -4.49
C PHE A 58 4.33 0.52 -4.06
N VAL A 59 3.20 -0.04 -4.45
CA VAL A 59 2.84 -1.45 -4.24
C VAL A 59 2.54 -2.04 -5.60
N PHE A 60 3.31 -3.07 -5.97
CA PHE A 60 3.18 -3.78 -7.23
C PHE A 60 2.52 -5.13 -6.96
N ALA A 61 1.39 -5.39 -7.60
CA ALA A 61 0.62 -6.61 -7.38
C ALA A 61 0.64 -7.52 -8.60
N ASP A 62 0.99 -8.81 -8.41
CA ASP A 62 1.30 -9.70 -9.55
C ASP A 62 0.07 -10.31 -10.23
N PHE A 63 -1.11 -10.38 -9.59
CA PHE A 63 -2.33 -10.94 -10.18
C PHE A 63 -3.60 -10.32 -9.57
N ASP A 64 -4.61 -10.05 -10.39
CA ASP A 64 -5.96 -9.56 -10.05
C ASP A 64 -6.09 -8.21 -9.30
N PHE A 65 -4.98 -7.55 -8.98
CA PHE A 65 -4.97 -6.31 -8.21
C PHE A 65 -4.36 -5.13 -8.98
N LEU A 66 -4.92 -3.95 -8.71
CA LEU A 66 -4.47 -2.65 -9.19
C LEU A 66 -3.06 -2.36 -8.67
N ASP A 67 -2.11 -1.99 -9.52
CA ASP A 67 -0.89 -1.31 -9.03
C ASP A 67 -1.32 0.01 -8.38
N PHE A 68 -0.76 0.34 -7.22
CA PHE A 68 -1.15 1.56 -6.53
C PHE A 68 -0.01 2.24 -5.80
N CYS A 69 -0.20 3.53 -5.57
CA CYS A 69 0.71 4.40 -4.86
C CYS A 69 0.01 5.02 -3.65
N LEU A 70 0.71 5.02 -2.52
CA LEU A 70 0.35 5.75 -1.32
C LEU A 70 1.23 6.99 -1.18
N VAL A 71 0.61 8.16 -1.24
CA VAL A 71 1.24 9.45 -1.05
C VAL A 71 1.06 9.89 0.40
N PHE A 72 2.15 9.84 1.17
CA PHE A 72 2.14 10.26 2.56
C PHE A 72 2.37 11.78 2.66
N LYS A 73 1.73 12.43 3.63
CA LYS A 73 2.02 13.85 3.94
C LYS A 73 3.44 14.03 4.50
N ASN A 74 4.02 12.98 5.08
CA ASN A 74 5.33 13.02 5.74
C ASN A 74 6.16 11.81 5.33
N GLU A 75 7.33 12.08 4.74
CA GLU A 75 8.30 11.07 4.30
C GLU A 75 8.74 10.14 5.43
N LYS A 76 8.93 10.65 6.66
CA LYS A 76 9.30 9.82 7.81
C LYS A 76 8.22 8.77 8.13
N VAL A 77 6.94 9.10 7.89
CA VAL A 77 5.84 8.15 8.11
C VAL A 77 5.84 7.08 7.01
N CYS A 78 6.06 7.47 5.76
CA CYS A 78 6.23 6.55 4.63
C CYS A 78 7.36 5.55 4.91
N GLY A 79 8.53 6.06 5.32
CA GLY A 79 9.69 5.23 5.67
C GLY A 79 9.42 4.25 6.81
N LYS A 80 8.69 4.67 7.86
CA LYS A 80 8.30 3.76 8.96
C LYS A 80 7.40 2.63 8.49
N VAL A 81 6.40 2.92 7.65
CA VAL A 81 5.50 1.89 7.10
C VAL A 81 6.32 0.91 6.25
N PHE A 82 7.20 1.41 5.38
CA PHE A 82 8.06 0.57 4.56
C PHE A 82 9.03 -0.29 5.37
N SER A 83 9.61 0.23 6.46
CA SER A 83 10.48 -0.54 7.37
C SER A 83 9.75 -1.76 7.94
N VAL A 84 8.52 -1.57 8.44
CA VAL A 84 7.72 -2.68 9.00
C VAL A 84 7.43 -3.76 7.94
N ILE A 85 7.12 -3.35 6.71
CA ILE A 85 6.92 -4.28 5.59
C ILE A 85 8.21 -5.07 5.31
N ARG A 86 9.34 -4.38 5.21
CA ARG A 86 10.65 -4.99 4.92
C ARG A 86 11.11 -5.95 6.01
N GLU A 87 10.95 -5.57 7.27
CA GLU A 87 11.26 -6.44 8.41
C GLU A 87 10.47 -7.75 8.34
N LYS A 88 9.19 -7.68 7.96
CA LYS A 88 8.33 -8.86 7.81
C LYS A 88 8.69 -9.70 6.58
N GLN A 89 9.06 -9.07 5.46
CA GLN A 89 9.55 -9.79 4.28
C GLN A 89 10.81 -10.61 4.60
N GLN A 90 11.72 -10.07 5.41
CA GLN A 90 12.93 -10.77 5.82
C GLN A 90 12.67 -11.95 6.78
N GLN A 91 11.64 -11.86 7.61
CA GLN A 91 11.26 -12.93 8.54
C GLN A 91 10.61 -14.14 7.84
N ASN A 92 9.97 -13.95 6.68
CA ASN A 92 9.27 -15.02 5.94
C ASN A 92 10.14 -15.72 4.88
N GLY A 93 11.42 -15.32 4.73
CA GLY A 93 12.38 -15.91 3.79
C GLY A 93 13.40 -16.86 4.44
N GLN A 94 13.18 -17.26 5.70
CA GLN A 94 13.89 -18.35 6.39
C GLN A 94 13.03 -19.60 6.43
#